data_AF-A0A7Y4SYB9-F1
#
_entry.id   AF-A0A7Y4SYB9-F1
#
_cell.length_a   1.000
_cell.length_b   1.000
_cell.length_c   1.000
_cell.angle_alpha   90.00
_cell.angle_beta   90.00
_cell.angle_gamma   90.00
#
_symmetry.space_group_name_H-M   'P 1'
#
loop_
_entity.id
_entity.type
_entity.pdbx_description
1 polymer ?
#
loop_
_entity_poly.entity_id
_entity_poly.type
_entity_poly.pdbx_seq_one_letter_code
_entity_poly.pdbx_strand_id
1 'polypeptide(L)' 'MSDHPILDGDSRRLPQGMTEEELEDFLTEAIGLYAEQTGTEVDQLRTFEEARLLLKNRGLVLALGGAEFRLSIVRSR' A
#
# COMPACT_ATOMS: atom_id res chain seq x y z
N MET A 1 -1.75 10.50 20.36
CA MET A 1 -2.87 9.80 19.70
C MET A 1 -3.01 10.47 18.37
N SER A 2 -2.41 9.86 17.35
CA SER A 2 -2.41 10.40 15.99
C SER A 2 -3.73 9.97 15.36
N ASP A 3 -4.61 10.93 15.08
CA ASP A 3 -5.81 10.72 14.26
C ASP A 3 -5.35 10.31 12.86
N HIS A 4 -5.26 9.01 12.62
CA HIS A 4 -5.06 8.47 11.27
C HIS A 4 -6.43 8.17 10.68
N PRO A 5 -6.92 8.99 9.72
CA PRO A 5 -8.31 8.97 9.27
C PRO A 5 -8.74 7.65 8.61
N ILE A 6 -7.83 6.71 8.36
CA ILE A 6 -8.07 5.53 7.55
C ILE A 6 -8.29 4.25 8.37
N LEU A 7 -7.86 4.18 9.64
CA LEU A 7 -7.87 2.93 10.43
C LEU A 7 -8.67 2.96 11.75
N ASP A 8 -9.79 3.69 11.82
CA ASP A 8 -10.73 3.51 12.93
C ASP A 8 -11.74 2.39 12.65
N GLY A 9 -11.72 1.38 13.52
CA GLY A 9 -12.33 0.06 13.39
C GLY A 9 -13.86 -0.01 13.51
N ASP A 10 -14.58 0.79 12.73
CA ASP A 10 -16.03 0.63 12.57
C ASP A 10 -16.40 0.63 11.08
N SER A 11 -16.45 -0.57 10.49
CA SER A 11 -17.21 -0.89 9.27
C SER A 11 -17.14 0.12 8.12
N ARG A 12 -15.97 0.70 7.80
CA ARG A 12 -15.82 1.54 6.62
C ARG A 12 -15.64 0.65 5.39
N ARG A 13 -16.74 0.47 4.65
CA ARG A 13 -16.72 -0.06 3.29
C ARG A 13 -15.61 0.65 2.52
N LEU A 14 -14.71 -0.11 1.88
CA LEU A 14 -13.79 0.44 0.89
C LEU A 14 -14.61 1.38 -0.03
N PRO A 15 -14.18 2.63 -0.25
CA PRO A 15 -14.94 3.56 -1.08
C PRO A 15 -15.24 2.92 -2.45
N GLN A 16 -16.52 2.84 -2.80
CA GLN A 16 -16.90 2.35 -4.11
C GLN A 16 -16.35 3.33 -5.15
N GLY A 17 -15.46 2.85 -6.03
CA GLY A 17 -14.93 3.63 -7.14
C GLY A 17 -13.56 4.27 -6.94
N MET A 18 -12.74 3.81 -5.97
CA MET A 18 -11.32 4.20 -5.87
C MET A 18 -10.59 4.12 -7.21
N THR A 19 -9.81 5.16 -7.49
CA THR A 19 -8.79 5.19 -8.55
C THR A 19 -7.62 4.27 -8.19
N GLU A 20 -6.77 3.92 -9.17
CA GLU A 20 -5.55 3.16 -8.87
C GLU A 20 -4.60 3.92 -7.94
N GLU A 21 -4.63 5.25 -7.96
CA GLU A 21 -3.85 6.14 -7.09
C GLU A 21 -4.33 6.07 -5.63
N GLU A 22 -5.62 6.27 -5.40
CA GLU A 22 -6.19 6.17 -4.06
C GLU A 22 -5.99 4.77 -3.44
N LEU A 23 -6.01 3.73 -4.27
CA LEU A 23 -5.70 2.37 -3.83
C LEU A 23 -4.21 2.17 -3.53
N GLU A 24 -3.30 2.82 -4.28
CA GLU A 24 -1.86 2.80 -4.01
C GLU A 24 -1.53 3.48 -2.68
N ASP A 25 -2.12 4.65 -2.42
CA ASP A 25 -1.99 5.38 -1.16
C ASP A 25 -2.54 4.56 0.01
N PHE A 26 -3.76 4.03 -0.14
CA PHE A 26 -4.38 3.17 0.87
C PHE A 26 -3.51 1.95 1.21
N LEU A 27 -2.98 1.25 0.20
CA LEU A 27 -2.13 0.08 0.43
C LEU A 27 -0.81 0.47 1.09
N THR A 28 -0.23 1.61 0.73
CA THR A 28 1.00 2.12 1.34
C THR A 28 0.80 2.36 2.84
N GLU A 29 -0.29 3.04 3.21
CA GLU A 29 -0.64 3.27 4.61
C GLU A 29 -0.98 1.98 5.35
N ALA A 30 -1.78 1.09 4.75
CA ALA A 30 -2.20 -0.15 5.36
C ALA A 30 -1.01 -1.08 5.66
N ILE A 31 -0.05 -1.17 4.73
CA ILE A 31 1.18 -1.94 4.93
C ILE A 31 2.03 -1.33 6.06
N GLY A 32 2.20 0.00 6.06
CA GLY A 32 2.95 0.70 7.11
C GLY A 32 2.34 0.48 8.50
N LEU A 33 1.03 0.67 8.63
CA LEU A 33 0.32 0.51 9.89
C LEU A 33 0.30 -0.95 10.36
N TYR A 34 0.16 -1.92 9.45
CA TYR A 34 0.28 -3.33 9.79
C TYR A 34 1.69 -3.68 10.30
N ALA A 35 2.73 -3.13 9.66
CA ALA A 35 4.11 -3.33 10.06
C ALA A 35 4.38 -2.78 11.47
N GLU A 36 3.90 -1.56 11.75
CA GLU A 36 3.98 -0.94 13.07
C GLU A 36 3.24 -1.75 14.14
N GLN A 37 2.02 -2.21 13.86
CA GLN A 37 1.19 -2.94 14.83
C GLN A 37 1.72 -4.33 15.14
N THR A 38 2.33 -5.01 14.16
CA THR A 38 2.82 -6.38 14.32
C THR A 38 4.30 -6.46 14.64
N GLY A 39 5.03 -5.33 14.61
CA GLY A 39 6.48 -5.31 14.70
C GLY A 39 7.17 -5.99 13.52
N THR A 40 6.47 -6.09 12.38
CA THR A 40 7.03 -6.65 11.16
C THR A 40 8.00 -5.65 10.55
N GLU A 41 9.24 -6.06 10.35
CA GLU A 41 10.25 -5.21 9.71
C GLU A 41 10.00 -5.15 8.19
N VAL A 42 9.59 -3.98 7.72
CA VAL A 42 9.49 -3.66 6.29
C VAL A 42 10.74 -2.86 5.91
N ASP A 43 11.67 -3.51 5.21
CA ASP A 43 12.95 -2.92 4.81
C ASP A 43 12.74 -1.74 3.84
N GLN A 44 11.75 -1.87 2.97
CA GLN A 44 11.44 -0.86 1.96
C GLN A 44 10.00 -0.99 1.47
N LEU A 45 9.33 0.15 1.31
CA LEU A 45 8.05 0.28 0.64
C LEU A 45 8.14 1.48 -0.30
N ARG A 46 7.92 1.24 -1.59
CA ARG A 46 8.02 2.27 -2.64
C ARG A 46 6.93 2.07 -3.69
N THR A 47 6.51 3.15 -4.33
CA THR A 47 5.75 3.06 -5.58
C THR A 47 6.64 2.57 -6.73
N PHE A 48 6.03 2.12 -7.82
CA PHE A 48 6.77 1.79 -9.05
C PHE A 48 7.54 3.01 -9.59
N GLU A 49 6.99 4.22 -9.45
CA GLU A 49 7.66 5.46 -9.83
C GLU A 49 8.93 5.70 -9.00
N GLU A 50 8.83 5.58 -7.67
CA GLU A 50 9.96 5.73 -6.75
C GLU A 50 11.03 4.64 -6.96
N ALA A 51 10.59 3.43 -7.32
CA ALA A 51 11.47 2.32 -7.69
C ALA A 51 12.04 2.44 -9.12
N ARG A 52 11.68 3.50 -9.87
CA ARG A 52 12.09 3.76 -11.27
C ARG A 52 11.74 2.60 -12.22
N LEU A 53 10.63 1.93 -11.97
CA LEU A 53 10.10 0.88 -12.84
C LEU A 53 9.34 1.50 -14.01
N LEU A 54 9.73 1.15 -15.24
CA LEU A 54 9.09 1.63 -16.47
C LEU A 54 7.80 0.84 -16.78
N LEU A 55 6.86 0.84 -15.85
CA LEU A 55 5.58 0.14 -15.95
C LEU A 55 4.44 1.14 -16.21
N LYS A 56 3.43 0.70 -16.96
CA LYS A 56 2.26 1.54 -17.31
C LYS A 56 1.19 1.56 -16.22
N ASN A 57 1.23 0.59 -15.30
CA ASN A 57 0.30 0.48 -14.19
C ASN A 57 0.93 1.01 -12.89
N ARG A 58 0.08 1.36 -11.93
CA ARG A 58 0.48 1.68 -10.55
C ARG A 58 0.76 0.40 -9.75
N GLY A 59 1.50 0.54 -8.66
CA GLY A 59 1.91 -0.60 -7.86
C GLY A 59 3.03 -0.29 -6.90
N LEU A 60 3.26 -1.24 -6.01
CA LEU A 60 4.20 -1.12 -4.91
C LEU A 60 5.33 -2.14 -5.04
N VAL A 61 6.52 -1.73 -4.63
CA VAL A 61 7.67 -2.59 -4.38
C VAL A 61 7.84 -2.67 -2.86
N LEU A 62 7.74 -3.89 -2.32
CA LEU A 62 7.85 -4.19 -0.90
C LEU A 62 9.06 -5.10 -0.68
N ALA A 63 9.99 -4.70 0.19
CA ALA A 63 11.06 -5.55 0.68
C ALA A 63 10.76 -5.98 2.12
N LEU A 64 10.75 -7.29 2.35
CA LEU A 64 10.45 -7.89 3.64
C LEU A 64 11.19 -9.22 3.79
N GLY A 65 11.88 -9.41 4.92
CA GLY A 65 12.59 -10.64 5.24
C GLY A 65 13.69 -10.98 4.24
N GLY A 66 14.34 -9.97 3.65
CA GLY A 66 15.39 -10.14 2.64
C GLY A 66 14.89 -10.53 1.24
N ALA A 67 13.57 -10.51 1.00
CA ALA A 67 12.98 -10.73 -0.31
C ALA A 67 12.25 -9.47 -0.82
N GLU A 68 12.28 -9.25 -2.13
CA GLU A 68 11.56 -8.16 -2.80
C GLU A 68 10.32 -8.70 -3.52
N PHE A 69 9.18 -8.05 -3.27
CA PHE A 69 7.88 -8.36 -3.85
C PHE A 69 7.38 -7.18 -4.66
N ARG A 70 6.67 -7.46 -5.76
CA ARG A 70 5.98 -6.46 -6.58
C ARG A 70 4.49 -6.68 -6.51
N LEU A 71 3.77 -5.66 -6.08
CA LEU A 71 2.31 -5.64 -6.01
C LEU A 71 1.80 -4.75 -7.15
N SER A 72 1.13 -5.36 -8.13
CA SER A 72 0.55 -4.62 -9.26
C SER A 72 -0.90 -4.28 -8.98
N ILE A 73 -1.25 -3.01 -9.13
CA ILE A 73 -2.63 -2.55 -9.06
C ILE A 73 -3.24 -2.60 -10.46
N VAL A 74 -4.32 -3.36 -10.60
CA VAL A 74 -5.01 -3.55 -11.88
C VAL A 74 -6.50 -3.35 -11.66
N ARG A 75 -7.08 -2.39 -12.37
CA ARG A 75 -8.53 -2.21 -12.41
C ARG A 75 -9.13 -3.08 -13.52
N SER A 76 -9.82 -4.15 -13.12
CA SER A 76 -10.65 -4.95 -14.05
C SER A 76 -12.09 -4.40 -14.07
N ARG A 77 -12.74 -4.53 -15.22
CA ARG A 77 -14.18 -4.28 -15.37
C ARG A 77 -14.99 -5.53 -15.01
#